data_AF-A0A495ZYJ9-F1
#
_entry.id   AF-A0A495ZYJ9-F1
#
_cell.length_a   1.000
_cell.length_b   1.000
_cell.length_c   1.000
_cell.angle_alpha   90.00
_cell.angle_beta   90.00
_cell.angle_gamma   90.00
#
_symmetry.space_group_name_H-M   'P 1'
#
loop_
_entity.id
_entity.type
_entity.pdbx_description
1 polymer ?
#
loop_
_entity_poly.entity_id
_entity_poly.type
_entity_poly.pdbx_seq_one_letter_code
_entity_poly.pdbx_strand_id
1 'polypeptide(L)'
;MIRFLILLAFFIIFTTGNTGCDHDPDGVDEETSVSIVEDTTPVTLAPEEQKLLDEELPPQVLASIEPFFNLPREERNEKAAELMNTYIQLKDKDFKAAVIALKKAAYIIAKGPNPLLQEWVELATRIIGVEEGLLVDLLRFSEIELEIAQNNNEDEAYIANLKAQHKEVQAAIEQLKTQGVDPNVFKVEFQTSDEPDE
;
A
#
# COMPACT_ATOMS: atom_id res chain seq x y z
N MET A 1 -22.34 -11.39 -1.66
CA MET A 1 -22.10 -10.20 -0.83
C MET A 1 -20.59 -10.04 -0.61
N ILE A 2 -19.85 -9.89 -1.72
CA ILE A 2 -18.38 -9.80 -1.82
C ILE A 2 -18.12 -8.74 -2.92
N ARG A 3 -18.50 -7.48 -2.66
CA ARG A 3 -18.47 -6.41 -3.69
C ARG A 3 -17.70 -5.14 -3.26
N PHE A 4 -16.87 -5.19 -2.22
CA PHE A 4 -16.25 -3.95 -1.70
C PHE A 4 -14.80 -4.04 -1.19
N LEU A 5 -14.16 -5.21 -1.14
CA LEU A 5 -12.96 -5.38 -0.31
C LEU A 5 -11.61 -5.36 -1.05
N ILE A 6 -11.61 -5.12 -2.36
CA ILE A 6 -10.37 -5.11 -3.16
C ILE A 6 -10.20 -3.82 -3.98
N LEU A 7 -11.28 -3.11 -4.27
CA LEU A 7 -11.29 -1.88 -5.07
C LEU A 7 -10.85 -0.60 -4.33
N LEU A 8 -10.42 -0.70 -3.06
CA LEU A 8 -10.19 0.47 -2.20
C LEU A 8 -8.75 0.61 -1.67
N ALA A 9 -7.93 -0.43 -1.77
CA ALA A 9 -6.66 -0.49 -1.04
C ALA A 9 -5.61 0.53 -1.54
N PHE A 10 -5.80 1.09 -2.74
CA PHE A 10 -4.96 2.20 -3.23
C PHE A 10 -5.72 3.46 -3.63
N PHE A 11 -7.02 3.37 -3.95
CA PHE A 11 -7.79 4.56 -4.36
C PHE A 11 -8.26 5.44 -3.19
N ILE A 12 -8.29 4.96 -1.94
CA ILE A 12 -8.84 5.74 -0.81
C ILE A 12 -7.81 6.16 0.26
N ILE A 13 -6.57 5.68 0.20
CA ILE A 13 -5.54 6.19 1.12
C ILE A 13 -5.07 7.61 0.71
N PHE A 14 -5.32 8.08 -0.53
CA PHE A 14 -4.72 9.33 -1.00
C PHE A 14 -5.61 10.38 -1.72
N THR A 15 -6.88 10.15 -2.11
CA THR A 15 -7.53 11.08 -3.07
C THR A 15 -8.84 11.77 -2.68
N THR A 16 -9.44 11.58 -1.50
CA THR A 16 -10.68 12.33 -1.20
C THR A 16 -10.70 12.98 0.18
N GLY A 17 -9.89 14.03 0.31
CA GLY A 17 -10.38 15.25 0.91
C GLY A 17 -11.40 15.90 -0.03
N ASN A 18 -12.65 16.00 0.44
CA ASN A 18 -13.64 17.02 0.04
C ASN A 18 -14.08 17.10 -1.44
N THR A 19 -15.24 16.51 -1.77
CA THR A 19 -16.29 17.15 -2.59
C THR A 19 -17.65 16.47 -2.34
N GLY A 20 -18.71 17.27 -2.35
CA GLY A 20 -20.03 16.94 -1.78
C GLY A 20 -20.86 15.91 -2.55
N CYS A 21 -21.68 15.20 -1.79
CA CYS A 21 -22.74 14.32 -2.30
C CYS A 21 -23.91 15.16 -2.82
N ASP A 22 -24.20 15.06 -4.11
CA ASP A 22 -25.57 15.04 -4.62
C ASP A 22 -25.83 13.61 -5.10
N HIS A 23 -26.90 13.02 -4.57
CA HIS A 23 -27.24 11.61 -4.73
C HIS A 23 -28.35 11.52 -5.78
N ASP A 24 -28.07 10.88 -6.92
CA ASP A 24 -29.08 10.43 -7.88
C ASP A 24 -29.00 8.89 -7.94
N PRO A 25 -30.07 8.14 -7.59
CA PRO A 25 -30.01 6.69 -7.49
C PRO A 25 -30.69 6.06 -8.70
N ASP A 26 -29.95 5.71 -9.74
CA ASP A 26 -30.45 4.80 -10.78
C ASP A 26 -29.32 3.98 -11.41
N GLY A 27 -29.45 2.66 -11.31
CA GLY A 27 -29.02 1.72 -12.34
C GLY A 27 -27.58 1.21 -12.29
N VAL A 28 -27.44 -0.05 -11.88
CA VAL A 28 -27.06 -1.21 -12.72
C VAL A 28 -26.25 -2.20 -11.88
N ASP A 29 -26.82 -3.38 -11.68
CA ASP A 29 -26.17 -4.55 -11.11
C ASP A 29 -25.15 -5.13 -12.10
N GLU A 30 -23.89 -4.70 -12.03
CA GLU A 30 -22.79 -5.41 -12.67
C GLU A 30 -22.22 -6.47 -11.73
N GLU A 31 -22.45 -7.75 -12.03
CA GLU A 31 -21.77 -8.87 -11.40
C GLU A 31 -20.26 -8.79 -11.68
N THR A 32 -19.54 -8.13 -10.77
CA THR A 32 -18.08 -8.19 -10.69
C THR A 32 -17.66 -9.63 -10.37
N SER A 33 -17.26 -10.39 -11.40
CA SER A 33 -16.72 -11.74 -11.23
C SER A 33 -15.27 -11.65 -10.73
N VAL A 34 -15.01 -12.17 -9.53
CA VAL A 34 -13.64 -12.33 -9.00
C VAL A 34 -13.00 -13.53 -9.68
N SER A 35 -11.98 -13.29 -10.50
CA SER A 35 -11.11 -14.32 -11.08
C SER A 35 -10.19 -14.86 -9.99
N ILE A 36 -10.27 -16.16 -9.70
CA ILE A 36 -9.31 -16.84 -8.81
C ILE A 36 -8.16 -17.31 -9.69
N VAL A 37 -7.05 -16.59 -9.68
CA VAL A 37 -5.81 -17.05 -10.30
C VAL A 37 -5.02 -17.82 -9.24
N GLU A 38 -5.04 -19.15 -9.30
CA GLU A 38 -4.11 -20.01 -8.55
C GLU A 38 -2.70 -19.90 -9.16
N ASP A 39 -2.09 -18.71 -9.13
CA ASP A 39 -0.65 -18.60 -9.33
C ASP A 39 0.04 -18.53 -7.97
N THR A 40 0.63 -19.67 -7.60
CA THR A 40 1.28 -19.91 -6.31
C THR A 40 2.73 -19.45 -6.28
N THR A 41 3.23 -18.83 -7.34
CA THR A 41 4.62 -18.39 -7.41
C THR A 41 4.79 -17.12 -6.58
N PRO A 42 5.53 -17.15 -5.46
CA PRO A 42 5.83 -15.94 -4.71
C PRO A 42 6.64 -15.02 -5.62
N VAL A 43 6.24 -13.75 -5.69
CA VAL A 43 7.04 -12.73 -6.38
C VAL A 43 8.37 -12.65 -5.67
N THR A 44 9.40 -13.15 -6.34
CA THR A 44 10.76 -13.19 -5.82
C THR A 44 11.55 -12.14 -6.58
N LEU A 45 12.01 -11.11 -5.87
CA LEU A 45 12.84 -10.07 -6.44
C LEU A 45 14.17 -10.64 -6.93
N ALA A 46 14.70 -10.07 -8.01
CA ALA A 46 16.03 -10.44 -8.46
C ALA A 46 17.07 -10.09 -7.38
N PRO A 47 18.19 -10.82 -7.27
CA PRO A 47 19.19 -10.59 -6.22
C PRO A 47 19.72 -9.15 -6.18
N GLU A 48 19.85 -8.50 -7.34
CA GLU A 48 20.22 -7.09 -7.47
C GLU A 48 19.16 -6.13 -6.94
N GLU A 49 17.88 -6.45 -7.09
CA GLU A 49 16.76 -5.68 -6.58
C GLU A 49 16.69 -5.79 -5.06
N GLN A 50 16.86 -7.00 -4.52
CA GLN A 50 16.94 -7.22 -3.09
C GLN A 50 18.12 -6.47 -2.47
N LYS A 51 19.29 -6.50 -3.10
CA LYS A 51 20.44 -5.73 -2.64
C LYS A 51 20.15 -4.23 -2.59
N LEU A 52 19.46 -3.69 -3.60
CA LEU A 52 19.05 -2.28 -3.61
C LEU A 52 18.04 -1.97 -2.51
N LEU A 53 17.18 -2.91 -2.12
CA LEU A 53 16.29 -2.78 -0.96
C LEU A 53 17.04 -2.80 0.38
N ASP A 54 18.13 -3.56 0.49
CA ASP A 54 18.96 -3.61 1.69
C ASP A 54 19.84 -2.35 1.88
N GLU A 55 20.12 -1.60 0.81
CA GLU A 55 20.98 -0.40 0.86
C GLU A 55 20.29 0.80 1.54
N GLU A 56 20.89 1.37 2.58
CA GLU A 56 20.34 2.59 3.20
C GLU A 56 20.33 3.80 2.25
N LEU A 57 19.41 4.74 2.48
CA LEU A 57 19.40 6.00 1.74
C LEU A 57 20.68 6.79 2.03
N PRO A 58 21.37 7.31 0.99
CA PRO A 58 22.53 8.16 1.21
C PRO A 58 22.18 9.41 2.04
N PRO A 59 23.08 9.93 2.90
CA PRO A 59 22.79 11.06 3.78
C PRO A 59 22.24 12.30 3.06
N GLN A 60 22.74 12.60 1.86
CA GLN A 60 22.25 13.71 1.05
C GLN A 60 20.81 13.52 0.56
N VAL A 61 20.38 12.27 0.37
CA VAL A 61 19.01 11.93 0.00
C VAL A 61 18.10 12.05 1.22
N LEU A 62 18.55 11.58 2.39
CA LEU A 62 17.82 11.72 3.65
C LEU A 62 17.61 13.21 4.01
N ALA A 63 18.66 14.01 3.92
CA ALA A 63 18.59 15.46 4.17
C ALA A 63 17.57 16.18 3.25
N SER A 64 17.33 15.66 2.04
CA SER A 64 16.35 16.25 1.12
C SER A 64 14.89 16.03 1.52
N ILE A 65 14.62 15.06 2.40
CA ILE A 65 13.25 14.71 2.84
C ILE A 65 12.99 15.03 4.32
N GLU A 66 14.03 15.27 5.11
CA GLU A 66 13.92 15.69 6.52
C GLU A 66 12.95 16.86 6.77
N PRO A 67 12.89 17.91 5.92
CA PRO A 67 11.94 19.00 6.10
C PRO A 67 10.47 18.53 6.11
N PHE A 68 10.16 17.41 5.45
CA PHE A 68 8.79 16.88 5.37
C PHE A 68 8.35 16.17 6.66
N PHE A 69 9.27 15.73 7.53
CA PHE A 69 8.92 14.94 8.72
C PHE A 69 8.05 15.71 9.72
N ASN A 70 8.15 17.04 9.73
CA ASN A 70 7.42 17.91 10.65
C ASN A 70 6.16 18.52 10.04
N LEU A 71 5.81 18.18 8.79
CA LEU A 71 4.56 18.65 8.19
C LEU A 71 3.35 18.02 8.88
N PRO A 72 2.16 18.66 8.79
CA PRO A 72 0.89 18.02 9.11
C PRO A 72 0.73 16.68 8.38
N ARG A 73 0.04 15.73 9.00
CA ARG A 73 -0.13 14.37 8.46
C ARG A 73 -0.60 14.35 7.01
N GLU A 74 -1.62 15.15 6.69
CA GLU A 74 -2.19 15.22 5.34
C GLU A 74 -1.15 15.66 4.30
N GLU A 75 -0.40 16.72 4.59
CA GLU A 75 0.68 17.20 3.71
C GLU A 75 1.83 16.18 3.59
N ARG A 76 2.18 15.48 4.67
CA ARG A 76 3.16 14.38 4.61
C ARG A 76 2.68 13.24 3.71
N ASN A 77 1.41 12.89 3.84
CA ASN A 77 0.80 11.85 3.06
C ASN A 77 0.78 12.24 1.58
N GLU A 78 0.38 13.45 1.22
CA GLU A 78 0.48 13.94 -0.16
C GLU A 78 1.91 13.79 -0.74
N LYS A 79 2.94 14.14 0.05
CA LYS A 79 4.34 13.97 -0.37
C LYS A 79 4.75 12.51 -0.51
N ALA A 80 4.32 11.65 0.39
CA ALA A 80 4.55 10.20 0.28
C ALA A 80 3.84 9.64 -0.97
N ALA A 81 2.63 10.09 -1.27
CA ALA A 81 1.86 9.68 -2.44
C ALA A 81 2.57 10.04 -3.76
N GLU A 82 3.08 11.28 -3.87
CA GLU A 82 3.86 11.73 -5.03
C GLU A 82 5.07 10.81 -5.29
N LEU A 83 5.74 10.37 -4.22
CA LEU A 83 6.89 9.48 -4.30
C LEU A 83 6.49 8.03 -4.61
N MET A 84 5.36 7.55 -4.09
CA MET A 84 4.81 6.24 -4.46
C MET A 84 4.39 6.21 -5.93
N ASN A 85 3.78 7.28 -6.44
CA ASN A 85 3.49 7.42 -7.87
C ASN A 85 4.76 7.44 -8.71
N THR A 86 5.81 8.10 -8.21
CA THR A 86 7.13 8.08 -8.87
C THR A 86 7.71 6.65 -8.92
N TYR A 87 7.55 5.86 -7.86
CA TYR A 87 7.92 4.44 -7.85
C TYR A 87 7.16 3.66 -8.94
N ILE A 88 5.82 3.79 -8.99
CA ILE A 88 4.98 3.11 -9.98
C ILE A 88 5.40 3.45 -11.42
N GLN A 89 5.69 4.72 -11.70
CA GLN A 89 6.08 5.17 -13.05
C GLN A 89 7.47 4.68 -13.50
N LEU A 90 8.34 4.36 -12.53
CA LEU A 90 9.75 4.04 -12.75
C LEU A 90 10.08 2.56 -12.54
N LYS A 91 9.24 1.75 -11.85
CA LYS A 91 9.56 0.37 -11.47
C LYS A 91 10.10 -0.49 -12.63
N ASP A 92 9.52 -0.33 -13.82
CA ASP A 92 9.91 -1.10 -15.03
C ASP A 92 10.98 -0.40 -15.90
N LYS A 93 11.33 0.85 -15.59
CA LYS A 93 12.23 1.70 -16.41
C LYS A 93 13.58 1.96 -15.76
N ASP A 94 13.57 2.25 -14.47
CA ASP A 94 14.72 2.52 -13.63
C ASP A 94 14.40 2.09 -12.20
N PHE A 95 14.56 0.80 -11.93
CA PHE A 95 14.25 0.20 -10.63
C PHE A 95 15.04 0.86 -9.48
N LYS A 96 16.28 1.30 -9.73
CA LYS A 96 17.08 1.99 -8.70
C LYS A 96 16.44 3.32 -8.32
N ALA A 97 16.04 4.13 -9.29
CA ALA A 97 15.34 5.39 -9.01
C ALA A 97 13.97 5.14 -8.37
N ALA A 98 13.26 4.09 -8.79
CA ALA A 98 11.99 3.68 -8.20
C ALA A 98 12.14 3.34 -6.72
N VAL A 99 13.07 2.45 -6.35
CA VAL A 99 13.33 2.07 -4.96
C VAL A 99 13.74 3.26 -4.11
N ILE A 100 14.55 4.19 -4.64
CA ILE A 100 14.88 5.42 -3.92
C ILE A 100 13.61 6.25 -3.62
N ALA A 101 12.69 6.37 -4.58
CA ALA A 101 11.42 7.07 -4.37
C ALA A 101 10.55 6.37 -3.30
N LEU A 102 10.42 5.04 -3.39
CA LEU A 102 9.67 4.25 -2.42
C LEU A 102 10.24 4.38 -1.00
N LYS A 103 11.57 4.29 -0.85
CA LYS A 103 12.25 4.50 0.42
C LYS A 103 12.01 5.91 0.97
N LYS A 104 12.09 6.94 0.12
CA LYS A 104 11.77 8.31 0.56
C LYS A 104 10.34 8.41 1.10
N ALA A 105 9.37 7.78 0.44
CA ALA A 105 7.98 7.75 0.91
C ALA A 105 7.89 7.11 2.30
N ALA A 106 8.53 5.94 2.48
CA ALA A 106 8.55 5.21 3.74
C ALA A 106 9.16 6.05 4.89
N TYR A 107 10.28 6.73 4.64
CA TYR A 107 10.90 7.64 5.62
C TYR A 107 10.01 8.82 5.99
N ILE A 108 9.22 9.36 5.05
CA ILE A 108 8.26 10.44 5.33
C ILE A 108 7.12 9.95 6.22
N ILE A 109 6.55 8.78 5.90
CA ILE A 109 5.49 8.14 6.70
C ILE A 109 6.00 7.87 8.12
N ALA A 110 7.22 7.35 8.25
CA ALA A 110 7.83 7.04 9.53
C ALA A 110 8.43 8.24 10.27
N LYS A 111 8.45 9.45 9.67
CA LYS A 111 9.13 10.64 10.21
C LYS A 111 10.61 10.43 10.52
N GLY A 112 11.30 9.65 9.69
CA GLY A 112 12.71 9.32 9.85
C GLY A 112 12.98 7.81 9.95
N PRO A 113 14.15 7.41 10.45
CA PRO A 113 14.52 6.00 10.58
C PRO A 113 13.57 5.24 11.51
N ASN A 114 13.11 4.07 11.08
CA ASN A 114 12.30 3.16 11.88
C ASN A 114 12.72 1.71 11.57
N PRO A 115 12.82 0.82 12.58
CA PRO A 115 13.27 -0.57 12.39
C PRO A 115 12.40 -1.38 11.42
N LEU A 116 11.15 -0.97 11.19
CA LEU A 116 10.22 -1.65 10.29
C LEU A 116 10.27 -1.14 8.84
N LEU A 117 11.07 -0.10 8.54
CA LEU A 117 11.10 0.49 7.20
C LEU A 117 11.53 -0.49 6.12
N GLN A 118 12.52 -1.34 6.41
CA GLN A 118 12.99 -2.32 5.44
C GLN A 118 11.85 -3.27 5.05
N GLU A 119 11.19 -3.87 6.05
CA GLU A 119 10.07 -4.78 5.83
C GLU A 119 8.90 -4.08 5.12
N TRP A 120 8.60 -2.83 5.48
CA TRP A 120 7.57 -2.04 4.82
C TRP A 120 7.86 -1.84 3.33
N VAL A 121 9.09 -1.50 2.98
CA VAL A 121 9.50 -1.27 1.57
C VAL A 121 9.48 -2.58 0.78
N GLU A 122 9.91 -3.69 1.38
CA GLU A 122 9.85 -5.02 0.76
C GLU A 122 8.39 -5.44 0.49
N LEU A 123 7.50 -5.26 1.47
CA LEU A 123 6.07 -5.52 1.32
C LEU A 123 5.44 -4.60 0.26
N ALA A 124 5.72 -3.29 0.29
CA ALA A 124 5.23 -2.35 -0.70
C ALA A 124 5.69 -2.71 -2.12
N THR A 125 6.94 -3.16 -2.28
CA THR A 125 7.46 -3.60 -3.58
C THR A 125 6.68 -4.82 -4.08
N ARG A 126 6.37 -5.78 -3.21
CA ARG A 126 5.58 -6.97 -3.57
C ARG A 126 4.11 -6.64 -3.84
N ILE A 127 3.49 -5.74 -3.09
CA ILE A 127 2.07 -5.38 -3.21
C ILE A 127 1.83 -4.47 -4.43
N ILE A 128 2.64 -3.42 -4.59
CA ILE A 128 2.46 -2.37 -5.61
C ILE A 128 3.23 -2.69 -6.89
N GLY A 129 4.38 -3.36 -6.76
CA GLY A 129 5.26 -3.64 -7.90
C GLY A 129 4.64 -4.58 -8.92
N VAL A 130 3.79 -5.53 -8.47
CA VAL A 130 3.19 -6.53 -9.36
C VAL A 130 1.67 -6.44 -9.46
N GLU A 131 1.06 -5.38 -8.92
CA GLU A 131 -0.40 -5.17 -8.93
C GLU A 131 -1.21 -6.35 -8.34
N GLU A 132 -0.55 -7.19 -7.57
CA GLU A 132 -1.09 -8.33 -6.84
C GLU A 132 -0.44 -8.37 -5.46
N GLY A 133 -1.22 -8.60 -4.41
CA GLY A 133 -0.70 -8.76 -3.05
C GLY A 133 -1.25 -10.01 -2.40
N LEU A 134 -0.41 -10.75 -1.67
CA LEU A 134 -0.94 -11.78 -0.78
C LEU A 134 -1.74 -11.11 0.33
N LEU A 135 -2.89 -11.67 0.72
CA LEU A 135 -3.67 -11.13 1.86
C LEU A 135 -2.83 -11.05 3.14
N VAL A 136 -1.91 -12.00 3.33
CA VAL A 136 -0.99 -12.00 4.47
C VAL A 136 0.05 -10.88 4.39
N ASP A 137 0.49 -10.50 3.19
CA ASP A 137 1.38 -9.35 2.99
C ASP A 137 0.62 -8.05 3.28
N LEU A 138 -0.63 -7.93 2.83
CA LEU A 138 -1.51 -6.80 3.16
C LEU A 138 -1.77 -6.68 4.66
N LEU A 139 -1.99 -7.81 5.34
CA LEU A 139 -2.16 -7.83 6.79
C LEU A 139 -0.89 -7.29 7.47
N ARG A 140 0.28 -7.83 7.11
CA ARG A 140 1.55 -7.41 7.70
C ARG A 140 1.88 -5.95 7.40
N PHE A 141 1.59 -5.49 6.20
CA PHE A 141 1.74 -4.09 5.80
C PHE A 141 0.89 -3.17 6.69
N SER A 142 -0.37 -3.51 6.93
CA SER A 142 -1.26 -2.76 7.84
C SER A 142 -0.78 -2.74 9.29
N GLU A 143 -0.18 -3.84 9.78
CA GLU A 143 0.39 -3.91 11.13
C GLU A 143 1.56 -2.94 11.29
N ILE A 144 2.46 -2.91 10.31
CA ILE A 144 3.61 -2.02 10.33
C ILE A 144 3.16 -0.56 10.30
N GLU A 145 2.23 -0.20 9.42
CA GLU A 145 1.72 1.17 9.35
C GLU A 145 1.05 1.59 10.66
N LEU A 146 0.28 0.69 11.28
CA LEU A 146 -0.35 0.94 12.56
C LEU A 146 0.69 1.14 13.68
N GLU A 147 1.75 0.33 13.71
CA GLU A 147 2.84 0.45 14.68
C GLU A 147 3.61 1.78 14.49
N ILE A 148 3.92 2.14 13.24
CA ILE A 148 4.53 3.43 12.91
C ILE A 148 3.63 4.59 13.36
N ALA A 149 2.34 4.56 13.03
CA ALA A 149 1.40 5.61 13.38
C ALA A 149 1.25 5.79 14.90
N GLN A 150 1.24 4.70 15.64
CA GLN A 150 1.21 4.72 17.11
C GLN A 150 2.50 5.30 17.70
N ASN A 151 3.66 4.85 17.21
CA ASN A 151 4.96 5.34 17.66
C ASN A 151 5.15 6.84 17.35
N ASN A 152 4.59 7.29 16.22
CA ASN A 152 4.64 8.68 15.79
C ASN A 152 3.60 9.57 16.46
N ASN A 153 2.76 9.02 17.36
CA ASN A 153 1.64 9.69 18.02
C ASN A 153 0.75 10.41 17.00
N GLU A 154 0.38 9.74 15.91
CA GLU A 154 -0.59 10.26 14.96
C GLU A 154 -1.99 10.39 15.60
N ASP A 155 -2.89 11.07 14.90
CA ASP A 155 -4.23 11.34 15.41
C ASP A 155 -5.05 10.04 15.63
N GLU A 156 -5.93 10.08 16.62
CA GLU A 156 -6.74 8.93 17.02
C GLU A 156 -7.68 8.46 15.90
N ALA A 157 -8.18 9.37 15.07
CA ALA A 157 -9.07 9.04 13.97
C ALA A 157 -8.35 8.22 12.89
N TYR A 158 -7.12 8.61 12.54
CA TYR A 158 -6.27 7.85 11.63
C TYR A 158 -5.91 6.48 12.18
N ILE A 159 -5.48 6.41 13.44
CA ILE A 159 -5.16 5.13 14.09
C ILE A 159 -6.42 4.23 14.14
N ALA A 160 -7.60 4.79 14.39
CA ALA A 160 -8.85 4.05 14.37
C ALA A 160 -9.18 3.53 12.96
N ASN A 161 -8.93 4.32 11.91
CA ASN A 161 -9.11 3.90 10.52
C ASN A 161 -8.18 2.72 10.16
N LEU A 162 -6.87 2.83 10.47
CA LEU A 162 -5.91 1.75 10.25
C LEU A 162 -6.32 0.47 10.99
N LYS A 163 -6.81 0.57 12.23
CA LYS A 163 -7.33 -0.57 12.99
C LYS A 163 -8.56 -1.20 12.33
N ALA A 164 -9.44 -0.40 11.72
CA ALA A 164 -10.61 -0.91 11.01
C ALA A 164 -10.18 -1.71 9.78
N GLN A 165 -9.29 -1.15 8.95
CA GLN A 165 -8.73 -1.80 7.77
C GLN A 165 -8.00 -3.11 8.14
N HIS A 166 -7.16 -3.08 9.19
CA HIS A 166 -6.48 -4.27 9.69
C HIS A 166 -7.48 -5.39 10.07
N LYS A 167 -8.57 -5.04 10.76
CA LYS A 167 -9.61 -6.01 11.13
C LYS A 167 -10.35 -6.59 9.92
N GLU A 168 -10.57 -5.79 8.87
CA GLU A 168 -11.21 -6.26 7.64
C GLU A 168 -10.34 -7.30 6.92
N VAL A 169 -9.04 -7.03 6.77
CA VAL A 169 -8.09 -7.98 6.19
C VAL A 169 -7.99 -9.25 7.04
N GLN A 170 -7.93 -9.10 8.37
CA GLN A 170 -7.92 -10.23 9.29
C GLN A 170 -9.19 -11.09 9.16
N ALA A 171 -10.38 -10.46 9.05
CA ALA A 171 -11.63 -11.17 8.86
C ALA A 171 -11.68 -11.93 7.53
N ALA A 172 -11.16 -11.34 6.44
CA ALA A 172 -11.05 -12.00 5.14
C ALA A 172 -10.14 -13.25 5.22
N ILE A 173 -9.00 -13.15 5.90
CA ILE A 173 -8.09 -14.28 6.13
C ILE A 173 -8.77 -15.41 6.92
N GLU A 174 -9.47 -15.07 8.00
CA GLU A 174 -10.20 -16.08 8.80
C GLU A 174 -11.31 -16.74 7.97
N GLN A 175 -12.03 -15.96 7.15
CA GLN A 175 -13.03 -16.51 6.25
C GLN A 175 -12.43 -17.51 5.24
N LEU A 176 -11.27 -17.22 4.65
CA LEU A 176 -10.59 -18.16 3.75
C LEU A 176 -10.19 -19.46 4.46
N LYS A 177 -9.65 -19.36 5.68
CA LYS A 177 -9.34 -20.53 6.51
C LYS A 177 -10.57 -21.38 6.76
N THR A 178 -11.73 -20.78 7.03
CA THR A 178 -12.99 -21.53 7.23
C THR A 178 -13.48 -22.26 5.98
N GLN A 179 -13.08 -21.78 4.79
CA GLN A 179 -13.37 -22.41 3.50
C GLN A 179 -12.35 -23.48 3.10
N GLY A 180 -11.32 -23.71 3.92
CA GLY A 180 -10.22 -24.64 3.62
C GLY A 180 -9.22 -24.09 2.61
N VAL A 181 -9.23 -22.79 2.35
CA VAL A 181 -8.26 -22.11 1.47
C VAL A 181 -7.08 -21.64 2.31
N ASP A 182 -5.86 -21.86 1.83
CA ASP A 182 -4.65 -21.35 2.49
C ASP A 182 -4.48 -19.84 2.20
N PRO A 183 -4.56 -18.95 3.20
CA PRO A 183 -4.41 -17.51 2.98
C PRO A 183 -3.00 -17.10 2.54
N ASN A 184 -1.98 -17.95 2.71
CA ASN A 184 -0.61 -17.67 2.25
C ASN A 184 -0.46 -17.77 0.73
N VAL A 185 -1.44 -18.34 0.02
CA VAL A 185 -1.45 -18.43 -1.44
C VAL A 185 -2.54 -17.58 -2.06
N PHE A 186 -3.35 -16.90 -1.25
CA PHE A 186 -4.46 -16.10 -1.74
C PHE A 186 -3.98 -14.70 -2.14
N LYS A 187 -4.01 -14.45 -3.45
CA LYS A 187 -3.67 -13.17 -4.08
C LYS A 187 -4.89 -12.27 -4.21
N VAL A 188 -4.64 -10.97 -4.09
CA VAL A 188 -5.60 -9.89 -4.31
C VAL A 188 -5.06 -9.03 -5.44
N GLU A 189 -5.77 -8.98 -6.56
CA GLU A 189 -5.45 -8.09 -7.69
C GLU A 189 -5.85 -6.65 -7.33
N PHE A 190 -4.94 -5.70 -7.52
CA PHE A 190 -5.25 -4.28 -7.42
C PHE A 190 -5.64 -3.76 -8.79
N GLN A 191 -6.89 -3.36 -8.96
CA GLN A 191 -7.29 -2.67 -10.18
C GLN A 191 -6.73 -1.25 -10.17
N THR A 192 -5.73 -1.00 -11.01
CA THR A 192 -5.37 0.37 -11.42
C THR A 192 -6.38 0.77 -12.50
N SER A 193 -7.22 1.77 -12.22
CA SER A 193 -8.17 2.29 -13.20
C SER A 193 -7.41 3.04 -14.31
N ASP A 194 -6.86 2.29 -15.26
CA ASP A 194 -6.31 2.79 -16.52
C ASP A 194 -7.32 2.48 -17.64
N GLU A 195 -8.52 3.04 -17.53
CA GLU A 195 -9.33 3.32 -18.72
C GLU A 195 -9.58 4.84 -18.74
N PRO A 196 -8.91 5.60 -19.64
CA PRO A 196 -9.46 6.88 -20.02
C PRO A 196 -10.80 6.60 -20.72
N ASP A 197 -11.88 7.19 -20.23
CA ASP A 197 -13.17 7.21 -20.91
C ASP A 197 -12.95 7.61 -22.38
N GLU A 198 -13.14 6.66 -23.33
CA GLU A 198 -13.22 6.93 -24.77
C GLU A 198 -14.57 7.54 -25.16
#